data_AF-A0A6G1RTR4-F1
#
_entry.id   AF-A0A6G1RTR4-F1
#
_cell.length_a   1.000
_cell.length_b   1.000
_cell.length_c   1.000
_cell.angle_alpha   90.00
_cell.angle_beta   90.00
_cell.angle_gamma   90.00
#
_symmetry.space_group_name_H-M   'P 1'
#
loop_
_entity.id
_entity.type
_entity.pdbx_description
1 polymer ?
#
loop_
_entity_poly.entity_id
_entity_poly.type
_entity_poly.pdbx_seq_one_letter_code
_entity_poly.pdbx_strand_id
1 'polypeptide(L)'
;NKLAAAVSNFGYDLYRQQSSRTATANVLLSPFSLATALSGLSLGAGERTEDVISRALFYDLLNKAEVHTTYKDLLTSVTGPEKSMKSASRIILEKRLRVKPGFHSQLEKSYKMRLRALSGNTQLDLQEINNWVRQQTKGRIMRFMKDMPTDVSILLAGAAFFKGMWKTKFDTKKTALKDFHLDEDRTVKVSMMSEPKAILRYGFDSELNCKIAQLPLTEGISAM
;
A
#
# COMPACT_ATOMS: atom_id res chain seq x y z
N ASN A 1 1.52 16.84 -5.00
CA ASN A 1 1.02 17.15 -3.64
C ASN A 1 2.11 16.78 -2.64
N LYS A 2 2.50 17.69 -1.73
CA LYS A 2 3.59 17.48 -0.75
C LYS A 2 3.33 16.29 0.19
N LEU A 3 2.10 16.07 0.64
CA LEU A 3 1.73 14.93 1.49
C LEU A 3 1.95 13.59 0.79
N ALA A 4 1.59 13.50 -0.50
CA ALA A 4 1.78 12.29 -1.28
C ALA A 4 3.28 11.94 -1.42
N ALA A 5 4.14 12.95 -1.59
CA ALA A 5 5.59 12.75 -1.64
C ALA A 5 6.14 12.26 -0.29
N ALA A 6 5.73 12.86 0.82
CA ALA A 6 6.11 12.43 2.18
C ALA A 6 5.74 10.96 2.44
N VAL A 7 4.50 10.58 2.16
CA VAL A 7 4.02 9.18 2.29
C VAL A 7 4.74 8.23 1.32
N SER A 8 5.10 8.69 0.13
CA SER A 8 5.87 7.89 -0.83
C SER A 8 7.30 7.66 -0.36
N ASN A 9 7.93 8.65 0.29
CA ASN A 9 9.27 8.52 0.88
C ASN A 9 9.32 7.46 1.98
N PHE A 10 8.33 7.45 2.89
CA PHE A 10 8.15 6.34 3.82
C PHE A 10 8.04 4.99 3.08
N GLY A 11 7.33 4.96 1.95
CA GLY A 11 7.22 3.77 1.12
C GLY A 11 8.54 3.29 0.52
N TYR A 12 9.41 4.22 0.08
CA TYR A 12 10.74 3.91 -0.39
C TYR A 12 11.65 3.39 0.74
N ASP A 13 11.57 3.98 1.93
CA ASP A 13 12.30 3.47 3.12
C ASP A 13 11.87 2.05 3.48
N LEU A 14 10.56 1.80 3.52
CA LEU A 14 10.02 0.48 3.79
C LEU A 14 10.44 -0.53 2.71
N TYR A 15 10.39 -0.14 1.43
CA TYR A 15 10.83 -0.99 0.33
C TYR A 15 12.31 -1.38 0.48
N ARG A 16 13.20 -0.42 0.75
CA ARG A 16 14.63 -0.68 0.97
C ARG A 16 14.86 -1.66 2.13
N GLN A 17 14.14 -1.49 3.24
CA GLN A 17 14.26 -2.40 4.39
C GLN A 17 13.74 -3.81 4.10
N GLN A 18 12.74 -3.97 3.23
CA GLN A 18 12.22 -5.31 2.87
C GLN A 18 13.07 -5.97 1.79
N SER A 19 13.52 -5.22 0.78
CA SER A 19 14.39 -5.76 -0.27
C SER A 19 15.75 -6.18 0.27
N SER A 20 16.28 -5.51 1.31
CA SER A 20 17.53 -5.94 1.94
C SER A 20 17.42 -7.25 2.73
N ARG A 21 16.21 -7.76 3.01
CA ARG A 21 16.01 -9.01 3.77
C ARG A 21 16.06 -10.26 2.89
N THR A 22 15.92 -10.11 1.58
CA THR A 22 15.91 -11.23 0.65
C THR A 22 16.57 -10.83 -0.66
N ALA A 23 17.60 -11.58 -1.06
CA ALA A 23 18.29 -11.34 -2.32
C ALA A 23 17.62 -12.05 -3.51
N THR A 24 16.73 -13.00 -3.26
CA THR A 24 16.27 -13.96 -4.29
C THR A 24 14.76 -14.02 -4.46
N ALA A 25 13.98 -13.38 -3.59
CA ALA A 25 12.53 -13.40 -3.65
C ALA A 25 11.97 -12.08 -4.18
N ASN A 26 10.84 -12.15 -4.87
CA ASN A 26 10.10 -10.96 -5.30
C ASN A 26 9.61 -10.17 -4.08
N VAL A 27 9.70 -8.84 -4.18
CA VAL A 27 9.16 -7.91 -3.17
C VAL A 27 7.96 -7.19 -3.76
N LEU A 28 6.78 -7.45 -3.21
CA LEU A 28 5.53 -6.76 -3.56
C LEU A 28 4.98 -6.05 -2.32
N LEU A 29 4.82 -4.73 -2.40
CA LEU A 29 4.40 -3.91 -1.28
C LEU A 29 3.39 -2.85 -1.71
N SER A 30 2.50 -2.47 -0.80
CA SER A 30 1.68 -1.26 -0.91
C SER A 30 1.85 -0.41 0.36
N PRO A 31 2.94 0.39 0.43
CA PRO A 31 3.26 1.16 1.63
C PRO A 31 2.19 2.18 2.01
N PHE A 32 1.42 2.67 1.04
CA PHE A 32 0.35 3.63 1.26
C PHE A 32 -0.69 3.16 2.30
N SER A 33 -1.05 1.87 2.31
CA SER A 33 -2.00 1.33 3.29
C SER A 33 -1.43 1.36 4.72
N LEU A 34 -0.15 0.99 4.88
CA LEU A 34 0.52 1.01 6.18
C LEU A 34 0.75 2.44 6.68
N ALA A 35 1.20 3.33 5.81
CA ALA A 35 1.33 4.75 6.13
C ALA A 35 0.01 5.37 6.58
N THR A 36 -1.09 4.99 5.91
CA THR A 36 -2.45 5.44 6.28
C THR A 36 -2.85 4.94 7.67
N ALA A 37 -2.56 3.68 8.00
CA ALA A 37 -2.83 3.13 9.32
C ALA A 37 -2.01 3.83 10.42
N LEU A 38 -0.71 4.07 10.16
CA LEU A 38 0.19 4.79 11.08
C LEU A 38 -0.23 6.25 11.29
N SER A 39 -0.54 6.94 10.20
CA SER A 39 -1.02 8.33 10.22
C SER A 39 -2.36 8.47 10.96
N GLY A 40 -3.27 7.51 10.78
CA GLY A 40 -4.51 7.46 11.54
C GLY A 40 -4.28 7.16 13.03
N LEU A 41 -3.32 6.29 13.36
CA LEU A 41 -2.96 5.98 14.74
C LEU A 41 -2.36 7.19 15.47
N SER A 42 -1.62 8.06 14.77
CA SER A 42 -0.99 9.24 15.39
C SER A 42 -1.98 10.22 15.99
N LEU A 43 -3.23 10.28 15.49
CA LEU A 43 -4.32 11.08 16.09
C LEU A 43 -4.61 10.72 17.56
N GLY A 44 -4.30 9.49 17.98
CA GLY A 44 -4.49 8.99 19.35
C GLY A 44 -3.19 8.91 20.15
N ALA A 45 -2.07 9.32 19.57
CA ALA A 45 -0.76 9.27 20.21
C ALA A 45 -0.54 10.48 21.13
N GLY A 46 0.23 10.30 22.21
CA GLY A 46 0.76 11.43 22.96
C GLY A 46 1.92 12.09 22.22
N GLU A 47 2.21 13.36 22.52
CA GLU A 47 3.15 14.24 21.82
C GLU A 47 4.45 13.55 21.35
N ARG A 48 5.20 12.92 22.28
CA ARG A 48 6.46 12.22 21.93
C ARG A 48 6.26 11.06 20.95
N THR A 49 5.18 10.31 21.09
CA THR A 49 4.88 9.17 20.21
C THR A 49 4.38 9.66 18.85
N GLU A 50 3.56 10.71 18.83
CA GLU A 50 3.10 11.37 17.61
C GLU A 50 4.29 11.90 16.79
N ASP A 51 5.29 12.50 17.44
CA ASP A 51 6.49 13.00 16.78
C ASP A 51 7.31 11.91 16.10
N VAL A 52 7.48 10.75 16.76
CA VAL A 52 8.18 9.60 16.16
C VAL A 52 7.45 9.12 14.91
N ILE A 53 6.12 8.98 14.97
CA ILE A 53 5.31 8.56 13.82
C ILE A 53 5.38 9.62 12.70
N SER A 54 5.25 10.90 13.06
CA SER A 54 5.30 12.02 12.12
C SER A 54 6.62 12.09 11.37
N ARG A 55 7.74 11.90 12.06
CA ARG A 55 9.07 11.89 11.45
C ARG A 55 9.24 10.71 10.50
N ALA A 56 8.79 9.52 10.89
CA ALA A 56 8.82 8.34 10.02
C ALA A 56 7.98 8.53 8.74
N LEU A 57 6.90 9.32 8.81
CA LEU A 57 6.03 9.64 7.68
C LEU A 57 6.41 10.93 6.94
N PHE A 58 7.55 11.55 7.29
CA PHE A 58 8.06 12.79 6.69
C PHE A 58 7.12 14.00 6.85
N TYR A 59 6.35 14.06 7.95
CA TYR A 59 5.42 15.17 8.23
C TYR A 59 6.09 16.38 8.88
N ASP A 60 7.30 16.21 9.41
CA ASP A 60 8.17 17.28 9.88
C ASP A 60 8.53 18.29 8.78
N LEU A 61 8.41 17.90 7.51
CA LEU A 61 8.57 18.78 6.34
C LEU A 61 7.26 19.46 5.89
N LEU A 62 6.16 19.22 6.60
CA LEU A 62 4.81 19.66 6.25
C LEU A 62 4.17 20.52 7.35
N ASN A 63 3.08 21.20 7.02
CA ASN A 63 2.21 21.83 8.01
C ASN A 63 1.38 20.74 8.72
N LYS A 64 1.79 20.33 9.92
CA LYS A 64 1.12 19.29 10.72
C LYS A 64 -0.39 19.53 10.88
N ALA A 65 -0.82 20.78 11.05
CA ALA A 65 -2.23 21.13 11.26
C ALA A 65 -3.14 20.74 10.07
N GLU A 66 -2.58 20.63 8.87
CA GLU A 66 -3.32 20.31 7.64
C GLU A 66 -3.21 18.84 7.24
N VAL A 67 -2.21 18.11 7.74
CA VAL A 67 -1.88 16.74 7.32
C VAL A 67 -3.11 15.84 7.29
N HIS A 68 -3.83 15.75 8.42
CA HIS A 68 -4.98 14.86 8.56
C HIS A 68 -6.14 15.27 7.63
N THR A 69 -6.36 16.58 7.48
CA THR A 69 -7.42 17.12 6.62
C THR A 69 -7.11 16.85 5.15
N THR A 70 -5.87 17.07 4.72
CA THR A 70 -5.39 16.77 3.35
C THR A 70 -5.34 15.26 3.07
N TYR A 71 -5.19 14.42 4.10
CA TYR A 71 -5.15 12.97 3.94
C TYR A 71 -6.45 12.40 3.35
N LYS A 72 -7.60 12.97 3.72
CA LYS A 72 -8.91 12.59 3.18
C LYS A 72 -8.97 12.74 1.66
N ASP A 73 -8.42 13.84 1.15
CA ASP A 73 -8.38 14.14 -0.28
C ASP A 73 -7.41 13.21 -1.00
N LEU A 74 -6.24 12.96 -0.39
CA LEU A 74 -5.28 11.98 -0.90
C LEU A 74 -5.91 10.60 -1.04
N LEU A 75 -6.57 10.09 0.01
CA LEU A 75 -7.29 8.81 -0.02
C LEU A 75 -8.34 8.78 -1.14
N THR A 76 -9.14 9.84 -1.26
CA THR A 76 -10.18 9.92 -2.30
C THR A 76 -9.57 9.91 -3.71
N SER A 77 -8.45 10.60 -3.91
CA SER A 77 -7.76 10.64 -5.21
C SER A 77 -7.13 9.31 -5.62
N VAL A 78 -6.63 8.53 -4.66
CA VAL A 78 -5.90 7.27 -4.92
C VAL A 78 -6.83 6.06 -4.94
N THR A 79 -7.83 6.01 -4.05
CA THR A 79 -8.63 4.81 -3.78
C THR A 79 -10.13 5.04 -4.00
N GLY A 80 -10.50 6.06 -4.76
CA GLY A 80 -11.89 6.34 -5.10
C GLY A 80 -12.62 5.14 -5.75
N PRO A 81 -13.97 5.12 -5.77
CA PRO A 81 -14.74 4.00 -6.31
C PRO A 81 -14.33 3.60 -7.74
N GLU A 82 -14.13 4.60 -8.60
CA GLU A 82 -13.72 4.47 -10.00
C GLU A 82 -12.24 4.14 -10.21
N LYS A 83 -11.43 4.13 -9.14
CA LYS A 83 -9.99 3.87 -9.24
C LYS A 83 -9.71 2.38 -9.32
N SER A 84 -8.76 2.02 -10.18
CA SER A 84 -8.24 0.65 -10.33
C SER A 84 -7.52 0.13 -9.08
N MET A 85 -7.02 1.04 -8.23
CA MET A 85 -6.43 0.73 -6.93
C MET A 85 -7.50 0.57 -5.85
N LYS A 86 -7.45 -0.56 -5.14
CA LYS A 86 -8.19 -0.76 -3.89
C LYS A 86 -7.18 -0.87 -2.76
N SER A 87 -7.30 0.00 -1.77
CA SER A 87 -6.43 0.01 -0.59
C SER A 87 -7.30 0.22 0.62
N ALA A 88 -7.03 -0.53 1.67
CA ALA A 88 -7.73 -0.47 2.93
C ALA A 88 -6.74 -0.55 4.09
N SER A 89 -7.06 0.20 5.14
CA SER A 89 -6.29 0.28 6.36
C SER A 89 -7.24 0.07 7.53
N ARG A 90 -6.81 -0.61 8.58
CA ARG A 90 -7.58 -0.78 9.81
C ARG A 90 -6.66 -0.79 11.02
N ILE A 91 -7.13 -0.16 12.07
CA ILE A 91 -6.56 -0.27 13.42
C ILE A 91 -7.46 -1.22 14.20
N ILE A 92 -6.86 -2.31 14.66
CA ILE A 92 -7.49 -3.36 15.44
C ILE A 92 -6.92 -3.28 16.84
N LEU A 93 -7.80 -3.30 17.84
CA LEU A 93 -7.49 -3.05 19.24
C LEU A 93 -7.87 -4.28 20.06
N GLU A 94 -7.18 -4.49 21.17
CA GLU A 94 -7.61 -5.48 22.15
C GLU A 94 -9.04 -5.21 22.65
N LYS A 95 -9.71 -6.27 23.13
CA LYS A 95 -11.11 -6.22 23.57
C LYS A 95 -11.39 -5.18 24.66
N ARG A 96 -10.44 -5.01 25.59
CA ARG A 96 -10.65 -4.27 26.83
C ARG A 96 -10.31 -2.78 26.72
N LEU A 97 -9.75 -2.36 25.58
CA LEU A 97 -9.28 -0.99 25.39
C LEU A 97 -10.46 -0.04 25.15
N ARG A 98 -10.69 0.88 26.09
CA ARG A 98 -11.72 1.92 25.98
C ARG A 98 -11.21 3.06 25.12
N VAL A 99 -11.85 3.25 23.97
CA VAL A 99 -11.50 4.28 23.02
C VAL A 99 -12.22 5.59 23.36
N LYS A 100 -11.50 6.71 23.40
CA LYS A 100 -12.09 8.05 23.52
C LYS A 100 -12.90 8.36 22.25
N PRO A 101 -14.17 8.82 22.36
CA PRO A 101 -15.00 9.11 21.18
C PRO A 101 -14.37 10.08 20.18
N GLY A 102 -13.65 11.11 20.67
CA GLY A 102 -12.97 12.09 19.82
C GLY A 102 -11.95 11.48 18.86
N PHE A 103 -11.19 10.48 19.29
CA PHE A 103 -10.24 9.78 18.41
C PHE A 103 -10.97 9.02 17.31
N HIS A 104 -12.04 8.30 17.66
CA HIS A 104 -12.85 7.58 16.67
C HIS A 104 -13.45 8.52 15.61
N SER A 105 -14.03 9.65 16.03
CA SER A 105 -14.62 10.63 15.12
C SER A 105 -13.60 11.26 14.18
N GLN A 106 -12.40 11.58 14.65
CA GLN A 106 -11.34 12.13 13.79
C GLN A 106 -10.83 11.09 12.78
N LEU A 107 -10.69 9.84 13.22
CA LEU A 107 -10.29 8.73 12.35
C LEU A 107 -11.28 8.50 11.21
N GLU A 108 -12.58 8.48 11.52
CA GLU A 108 -13.62 8.31 10.51
C GLU A 108 -13.68 9.52 9.56
N LYS A 109 -13.56 10.74 10.09
CA LYS A 109 -13.62 11.98 9.30
C LYS A 109 -12.45 12.11 8.32
N SER A 110 -11.22 11.89 8.77
CA SER A 110 -10.01 12.15 7.99
C SER A 110 -9.54 10.94 7.18
N TYR A 111 -9.72 9.72 7.71
CA TYR A 111 -9.18 8.51 7.11
C TYR A 111 -10.25 7.57 6.55
N LYS A 112 -11.55 7.85 6.74
CA LYS A 112 -12.66 6.94 6.43
C LYS A 112 -12.46 5.55 7.05
N MET A 113 -11.79 5.51 8.20
CA MET A 113 -11.35 4.28 8.86
C MET A 113 -12.09 4.13 10.19
N ARG A 114 -12.62 2.94 10.43
CA ARG A 114 -13.25 2.57 11.70
C ARG A 114 -12.36 1.61 12.46
N LEU A 115 -12.25 1.87 13.76
CA LEU A 115 -11.58 0.99 14.71
C LEU A 115 -12.31 -0.35 14.82
N ARG A 116 -11.57 -1.39 15.17
CA ARG A 116 -12.15 -2.68 15.52
C ARG A 116 -11.60 -3.19 16.84
N ALA A 117 -12.48 -3.45 17.81
CA ALA A 117 -12.11 -4.20 19.00
C ALA A 117 -12.22 -5.71 18.73
N LEU A 118 -11.19 -6.46 19.15
CA LEU A 118 -11.19 -7.92 19.13
C LEU A 118 -12.24 -8.47 20.09
N SER A 119 -12.80 -9.64 19.76
CA SER A 119 -13.78 -10.33 20.60
C SER A 119 -13.12 -11.16 21.72
N GLY A 120 -11.83 -11.48 21.57
CA GLY A 120 -11.10 -12.40 22.43
C GLY A 120 -11.24 -13.87 22.02
N ASN A 121 -12.02 -14.14 20.96
CA ASN A 121 -12.05 -15.46 20.32
C ASN A 121 -11.19 -15.39 19.05
N THR A 122 -10.00 -15.98 19.14
CA THR A 122 -8.98 -15.96 18.09
C THR A 122 -9.51 -16.39 16.72
N GLN A 123 -10.36 -17.43 16.67
CA GLN A 123 -10.90 -17.95 15.42
C GLN A 123 -11.92 -17.00 14.80
N LEU A 124 -12.81 -16.44 15.61
CA LEU A 124 -13.79 -15.44 15.14
C LEU A 124 -13.10 -14.16 14.67
N ASP A 125 -12.10 -13.70 15.42
CA ASP A 125 -11.33 -12.49 15.10
C ASP A 125 -10.54 -12.66 13.79
N LEU A 126 -9.89 -13.82 13.61
CA LEU A 126 -9.21 -14.17 12.36
C LEU A 126 -10.16 -14.18 11.16
N GLN A 127 -11.33 -14.80 11.30
CA GLN A 127 -12.34 -14.87 10.25
C GLN A 127 -12.87 -13.48 9.91
N GLU A 128 -13.14 -12.64 10.89
CA GLU A 128 -13.63 -11.30 10.68
C GLU A 128 -12.62 -10.43 9.91
N ILE A 129 -11.33 -10.48 10.30
CA ILE A 129 -10.29 -9.68 9.63
C ILE A 129 -10.10 -10.16 8.18
N ASN A 130 -10.06 -11.48 7.95
CA ASN A 130 -10.00 -12.03 6.60
C ASN A 130 -11.22 -11.65 5.75
N ASN A 131 -12.43 -11.70 6.31
CA ASN A 131 -13.65 -11.29 5.63
C ASN A 131 -13.66 -9.79 5.30
N TRP A 132 -13.19 -8.96 6.24
CA TRP A 132 -13.06 -7.52 6.02
C TRP A 132 -12.09 -7.23 4.85
N VAL A 133 -10.88 -7.82 4.85
CA VAL A 133 -9.93 -7.63 3.74
C VAL A 133 -10.52 -8.14 2.42
N ARG A 134 -11.19 -9.29 2.44
CA ARG A 134 -11.86 -9.85 1.26
C ARG A 134 -12.89 -8.88 0.69
N GLN A 135 -13.72 -8.26 1.53
CA GLN A 135 -14.68 -7.25 1.08
C GLN A 135 -13.99 -6.01 0.49
N GLN A 136 -12.99 -5.47 1.19
CA GLN A 136 -12.28 -4.26 0.76
C GLN A 136 -11.53 -4.46 -0.57
N THR A 137 -11.08 -5.68 -0.84
CA THR A 137 -10.35 -6.06 -2.06
C THR A 137 -11.23 -6.68 -3.14
N LYS A 138 -12.57 -6.62 -2.99
CA LYS A 138 -13.55 -7.23 -3.91
C LYS A 138 -13.26 -8.71 -4.19
N GLY A 139 -12.88 -9.45 -3.16
CA GLY A 139 -12.59 -10.89 -3.22
C GLY A 139 -11.22 -11.25 -3.78
N ARG A 140 -10.31 -10.29 -4.01
CA ARG A 140 -9.00 -10.55 -4.61
C ARG A 140 -7.98 -11.07 -3.60
N ILE A 141 -8.10 -10.66 -2.34
CA ILE A 141 -7.33 -11.23 -1.23
C ILE A 141 -8.28 -12.06 -0.38
N MET A 142 -8.16 -13.38 -0.49
CA MET A 142 -9.08 -14.34 0.15
C MET A 142 -8.65 -14.71 1.57
N ARG A 143 -7.34 -14.86 1.78
CA ARG A 143 -6.74 -15.19 3.08
C ARG A 143 -5.61 -14.21 3.35
N PHE A 144 -5.91 -13.15 4.09
CA PHE A 144 -4.98 -12.09 4.45
C PHE A 144 -4.02 -12.53 5.56
N MET A 145 -4.55 -13.15 6.61
CA MET A 145 -3.76 -13.72 7.70
C MET A 145 -4.04 -15.21 7.82
N LYS A 146 -2.97 -15.96 8.10
CA LYS A 146 -3.06 -17.40 8.35
C LYS A 146 -3.56 -17.68 9.75
N ASP A 147 -3.01 -16.95 10.72
CA ASP A 147 -3.18 -17.10 12.16
C ASP A 147 -3.19 -15.69 12.80
N MET A 148 -3.82 -15.54 13.97
CA MET A 148 -3.76 -14.29 14.73
C MET A 148 -2.49 -14.26 15.59
N PRO A 149 -1.82 -13.09 15.73
CA PRO A 149 -0.75 -12.94 16.72
C PRO A 149 -1.29 -13.15 18.14
N THR A 150 -0.43 -13.64 19.04
CA THR A 150 -0.71 -13.65 20.48
C THR A 150 -0.50 -12.24 21.06
N ASP A 151 -1.17 -11.94 22.18
CA ASP A 151 -0.95 -10.71 22.97
C ASP A 151 -1.10 -9.40 22.17
N VAL A 152 -2.07 -9.34 21.26
CA VAL A 152 -2.36 -8.14 20.47
C VAL A 152 -2.91 -7.03 21.35
N SER A 153 -2.16 -5.93 21.51
CA SER A 153 -2.68 -4.67 22.06
C SER A 153 -3.25 -3.78 20.95
N ILE A 154 -2.43 -3.44 19.95
CA ILE A 154 -2.81 -2.70 18.74
C ILE A 154 -2.21 -3.41 17.53
N LEU A 155 -3.04 -3.78 16.57
CA LEU A 155 -2.65 -4.35 15.29
C LEU A 155 -3.03 -3.40 14.16
N LEU A 156 -2.04 -3.05 13.33
CA LEU A 156 -2.25 -2.27 12.11
C LEU A 156 -2.32 -3.22 10.91
N ALA A 157 -3.45 -3.20 10.22
CA ALA A 157 -3.66 -4.01 9.02
C ALA A 157 -3.76 -3.10 7.79
N GLY A 158 -2.85 -3.32 6.83
CA GLY A 158 -2.89 -2.69 5.51
C GLY A 158 -3.08 -3.76 4.43
N ALA A 159 -4.06 -3.58 3.55
CA ALA A 159 -4.30 -4.47 2.43
C ALA A 159 -4.54 -3.66 1.16
N ALA A 160 -3.93 -4.08 0.06
CA ALA A 160 -4.12 -3.42 -1.22
C ALA A 160 -4.13 -4.39 -2.39
N PHE A 161 -4.91 -4.04 -3.40
CA PHE A 161 -5.03 -4.75 -4.66
C PHE A 161 -5.03 -3.72 -5.79
N PHE A 162 -4.22 -3.97 -6.81
CA PHE A 162 -4.17 -3.15 -8.01
C PHE A 162 -4.37 -4.02 -9.25
N LYS A 163 -5.28 -3.60 -10.12
CA LYS A 163 -5.41 -4.12 -11.48
C LYS A 163 -5.76 -2.97 -12.42
N GLY A 164 -4.73 -2.33 -12.96
CA GLY A 164 -4.89 -1.25 -13.92
C GLY A 164 -5.12 -1.76 -15.35
N MET A 165 -5.42 -0.80 -16.23
CA MET A 165 -5.47 -1.01 -17.68
C MET A 165 -4.40 -0.14 -18.34
N TRP A 166 -3.67 -0.70 -19.30
CA TRP A 166 -2.76 0.08 -20.13
C TRP A 166 -3.52 1.10 -20.95
N LYS A 167 -2.94 2.29 -21.17
CA LYS A 167 -3.52 3.29 -22.07
C LYS A 167 -3.55 2.78 -23.52
N THR A 168 -2.51 2.06 -23.91
CA THR A 168 -2.44 1.32 -25.18
C THR A 168 -2.39 -0.17 -24.86
N LYS A 169 -3.39 -0.94 -25.31
CA LYS A 169 -3.47 -2.38 -25.01
C LYS A 169 -2.44 -3.16 -25.81
N PHE A 170 -1.89 -4.21 -25.20
CA PHE A 170 -1.12 -5.22 -25.90
C PHE A 170 -2.05 -6.17 -26.66
N ASP A 171 -1.65 -6.57 -27.87
CA ASP A 171 -2.33 -7.61 -28.62
C ASP A 171 -2.04 -8.97 -27.97
N THR A 172 -3.09 -9.64 -27.48
CA THR A 172 -2.97 -10.92 -26.79
C THR A 172 -2.42 -12.03 -27.69
N LYS A 173 -2.58 -11.92 -29.02
CA LYS A 173 -2.02 -12.86 -29.99
C LYS A 173 -0.50 -12.77 -30.11
N LYS A 174 0.10 -11.64 -29.69
CA LYS A 174 1.55 -11.44 -29.68
C LYS A 174 2.21 -11.86 -28.38
N THR A 175 1.42 -12.21 -27.35
CA THR A 175 1.95 -12.75 -26.10
C THR A 175 2.45 -14.18 -26.34
N ALA A 176 3.70 -14.44 -26.02
CA ALA A 176 4.33 -15.75 -26.24
C ALA A 176 5.29 -16.10 -25.10
N LEU A 177 5.59 -17.40 -24.94
CA LEU A 177 6.63 -17.85 -24.02
C LEU A 177 8.00 -17.36 -24.51
N LYS A 178 8.71 -16.62 -23.65
CA LYS A 178 10.04 -16.09 -23.89
C LYS A 178 10.95 -16.36 -22.69
N ASP A 179 12.25 -16.31 -22.93
CA ASP A 179 13.26 -16.45 -21.89
C ASP A 179 13.24 -15.24 -20.96
N PHE A 180 13.35 -15.51 -19.66
CA PHE A 180 13.57 -14.56 -18.59
C PHE A 180 14.77 -15.03 -17.78
N HIS A 181 15.79 -14.19 -17.71
CA HIS A 181 17.03 -14.49 -17.01
C HIS A 181 16.85 -14.17 -15.52
N LEU A 182 16.97 -15.19 -14.67
CA LEU A 182 16.94 -15.02 -13.21
C LEU A 182 18.28 -14.48 -12.70
N ASP A 183 19.36 -14.88 -13.38
CA ASP A 183 20.74 -14.39 -13.26
C ASP A 183 21.51 -14.77 -14.54
N GLU A 184 22.84 -14.71 -14.48
CA GLU A 184 23.73 -15.01 -15.62
C GLU A 184 23.63 -16.46 -16.12
N ASP A 185 23.32 -17.42 -15.24
CA ASP A 185 23.35 -18.85 -15.54
C ASP A 185 21.96 -19.48 -15.67
N ARG A 186 20.95 -18.92 -14.99
CA ARG A 186 19.62 -19.51 -14.86
C ARG A 186 18.58 -18.76 -15.69
N THR A 187 17.88 -19.50 -16.53
CA THR A 187 16.82 -18.97 -17.40
C THR A 187 15.53 -19.78 -17.24
N VAL A 188 14.39 -19.08 -17.24
CA VAL A 188 13.06 -19.68 -17.22
C VAL A 188 12.20 -19.13 -18.37
N LYS A 189 11.17 -19.88 -18.79
CA LYS A 189 10.19 -19.40 -19.76
C LYS A 189 9.03 -18.70 -19.05
N VAL A 190 8.67 -17.50 -19.50
CA VAL A 190 7.51 -16.74 -19.01
C VAL A 190 6.66 -16.22 -20.17
N SER A 191 5.36 -16.02 -19.94
CA SER A 191 4.46 -15.39 -20.91
C SER A 191 4.76 -13.89 -21.02
N MET A 192 5.44 -13.49 -22.09
CA MET A 192 5.90 -12.12 -22.32
C MET A 192 4.93 -11.40 -23.25
N MET A 193 4.40 -10.25 -22.81
CA MET A 193 3.64 -9.35 -23.70
C MET A 193 4.58 -8.64 -24.68
N SER A 194 4.08 -8.27 -25.86
CA SER A 194 4.92 -7.66 -26.90
C SER A 194 4.18 -6.57 -27.68
N GLU A 195 4.85 -5.43 -27.85
CA GLU A 195 4.44 -4.36 -28.77
C GLU A 195 5.70 -3.75 -29.43
N PRO A 196 6.09 -4.24 -30.63
CA PRO A 196 7.33 -3.81 -31.29
C PRO A 196 7.38 -2.32 -31.64
N LYS A 197 6.23 -1.65 -31.74
CA LYS A 197 6.13 -0.22 -32.07
C LYS A 197 5.61 0.60 -30.88
N ALA A 198 5.94 0.16 -29.66
CA ALA A 198 5.48 0.83 -28.44
C ALA A 198 5.97 2.27 -28.37
N ILE A 199 5.05 3.19 -28.08
CA ILE A 199 5.36 4.59 -27.77
C ILE A 199 5.39 4.72 -26.25
N LEU A 200 6.56 5.03 -25.69
CA LEU A 200 6.79 5.17 -24.26
C LEU A 200 7.78 6.31 -23.98
N ARG A 201 7.79 6.81 -22.75
CA ARG A 201 8.84 7.75 -22.31
C ARG A 201 10.05 6.93 -21.86
N TYR A 202 11.24 7.33 -22.26
CA TYR A 202 12.47 6.58 -22.02
C TYR A 202 13.60 7.50 -21.54
N GLY A 203 14.47 6.99 -20.69
CA GLY A 203 15.72 7.63 -20.30
C GLY A 203 16.77 6.59 -19.90
N PHE A 204 18.04 6.94 -20.07
CA PHE A 204 19.17 6.19 -19.51
C PHE A 204 19.81 7.03 -18.41
N ASP A 205 19.96 6.43 -17.23
CA ASP A 205 20.62 7.03 -16.09
C ASP A 205 22.03 6.42 -15.97
N SER A 206 23.05 7.24 -16.21
CA SER A 206 24.44 6.80 -16.17
C SER A 206 24.98 6.62 -14.75
N GLU A 207 24.42 7.33 -13.76
CA GLU A 207 24.84 7.20 -12.36
C GLU A 207 24.33 5.88 -11.76
N LEU A 208 23.10 5.51 -12.09
CA LEU A 208 22.48 4.24 -11.66
C LEU A 208 22.75 3.08 -12.62
N ASN A 209 23.37 3.36 -13.78
CA ASN A 209 23.62 2.41 -14.86
C ASN A 209 22.35 1.62 -15.26
N CYS A 210 21.24 2.31 -15.45
CA CYS A 210 19.95 1.68 -15.73
C CYS A 210 19.16 2.38 -16.83
N LYS A 211 18.28 1.62 -17.50
CA LYS A 211 17.33 2.13 -18.49
C LYS A 211 15.96 2.24 -17.83
N ILE A 212 15.36 3.41 -17.89
CA ILE A 212 14.07 3.71 -17.29
C ILE A 212 13.05 3.91 -18.41
N ALA A 213 11.92 3.23 -18.33
CA ALA A 213 10.83 3.36 -19.28
C ALA A 213 9.50 3.57 -18.53
N GLN A 214 8.75 4.61 -18.88
CA GLN A 214 7.44 4.89 -18.30
C GLN A 214 6.33 4.48 -19.26
N LEU A 215 5.48 3.54 -18.83
CA LEU A 215 4.30 3.10 -19.56
C LEU A 215 3.03 3.70 -18.94
N PRO A 216 2.21 4.43 -19.71
CA PRO A 216 0.98 5.01 -19.20
C PRO A 216 -0.12 3.96 -19.02
N LEU A 217 -0.79 4.02 -17.87
CA LEU A 217 -2.06 3.34 -17.62
C LEU A 217 -3.23 4.33 -17.76
N THR A 218 -4.44 3.83 -17.68
CA THR A 218 -5.64 4.65 -17.51
C THR A 218 -5.60 5.40 -16.18
N GLU A 219 -6.52 6.37 -16.00
CA GLU A 219 -6.71 7.10 -14.74
C GLU A 219 -5.54 8.00 -14.29
N GLY A 220 -4.60 8.33 -15.19
CA GLY A 220 -3.44 9.17 -14.89
C GLY A 220 -2.34 8.45 -14.11
N ILE A 221 -2.35 7.11 -14.13
CA ILE A 221 -1.35 6.25 -13.48
C ILE A 221 -0.28 5.86 -14.52
N SER A 222 0.93 5.55 -14.07
CA SER A 222 1.97 4.98 -14.94
C SER A 222 2.78 3.93 -14.19
N ALA A 223 3.28 2.94 -14.93
CA ALA A 223 4.34 2.05 -14.49
C ALA A 223 5.69 2.65 -14.92
N MET A 224 6.69 2.57 -14.06
CA MET A 224 8.07 3.00 -14.31
C MET A 224 9.03 1.89 -13.90
#